data_AF-D3Y627-F1
#
_entry.id   AF-D3Y627-F1
#
_cell.length_a   1.000
_cell.length_b   1.000
_cell.length_c   1.000
_cell.angle_alpha   90.00
_cell.angle_beta   90.00
_cell.angle_gamma   90.00
#
_symmetry.space_group_name_H-M   'P 1'
#
loop_
_entity.id
_entity.type
_entity.pdbx_description
1 polymer ?
#
loop_
_entity_poly.entity_id
_entity_poly.type
_entity_poly.pdbx_seq_one_letter_code
_entity_poly.pdbx_strand_id
1 'polypeptide(L)'
;YTEYGMRNAEYWNNNTNILQGMKADLDNFCKHNAEIYNSCIRDKTEKPKIKLRSVKQAGGKHPAVLVCSAYDFYPERIKMSWTRDGKEVTTDVTSTEEQADGDWYYQIHSHLEYTPRSGEKISCVV
;
A
#
# COMPACT_ATOMS: atom_id res chain seq x y z
N TYR A 1 22.42 -12.12 -26.52
CA TYR A 1 21.24 -13.00 -26.63
C TYR A 1 21.70 -14.45 -26.68
N THR A 2 20.94 -15.39 -26.11
CA THR A 2 21.25 -16.83 -26.21
C THR A 2 20.75 -17.40 -27.54
N GLU A 3 21.37 -18.46 -28.02
CA GLU A 3 20.95 -19.17 -29.25
C GLU A 3 19.49 -19.61 -29.18
N TYR A 4 19.06 -20.14 -28.03
CA TYR A 4 17.67 -20.51 -27.76
C TYR A 4 16.71 -19.31 -27.91
N GLY A 5 17.10 -18.14 -27.40
CA GLY A 5 16.30 -16.91 -27.53
C GLY A 5 16.18 -16.45 -28.98
N MET A 6 17.26 -16.53 -29.76
CA MET A 6 17.27 -16.13 -31.18
C MET A 6 16.38 -17.05 -32.02
N ARG A 7 16.47 -18.37 -31.82
CA ARG A 7 15.63 -19.35 -32.51
C ARG A 7 14.14 -19.15 -32.23
N ASN A 8 13.78 -18.85 -30.98
CA ASN A 8 12.40 -18.52 -30.63
C ASN A 8 11.96 -17.21 -31.30
N ALA A 9 12.77 -16.16 -31.24
CA ALA A 9 12.44 -14.89 -31.86
C ALA A 9 12.20 -15.04 -33.37
N GLU A 10 13.04 -15.78 -34.09
CA GLU A 10 12.85 -16.08 -35.50
C GLU A 10 11.55 -16.84 -35.77
N TYR A 11 11.23 -17.85 -34.96
CA TYR A 11 10.00 -18.62 -35.09
C TYR A 11 8.75 -17.73 -34.92
N TRP A 12 8.70 -16.92 -33.85
CA TRP A 12 7.55 -16.05 -33.57
C TRP A 12 7.43 -14.90 -34.58
N ASN A 13 8.56 -14.30 -35.00
CA ASN A 13 8.57 -13.18 -35.95
C ASN A 13 8.23 -13.59 -37.39
N ASN A 14 8.41 -14.86 -37.76
CA ASN A 14 8.07 -15.34 -39.09
C ASN A 14 6.60 -15.76 -39.25
N ASN A 15 5.80 -15.74 -38.17
CA ASN A 15 4.38 -16.12 -38.23
C ASN A 15 3.47 -14.87 -38.25
N THR A 16 3.05 -14.45 -39.44
CA THR A 16 2.25 -13.24 -39.63
C THR A 16 0.89 -13.29 -38.92
N ASN A 17 0.26 -14.47 -38.83
CA ASN A 17 -1.04 -14.62 -38.14
C ASN A 17 -0.90 -14.33 -36.64
N ILE A 18 0.17 -14.83 -36.01
CA ILE A 18 0.43 -14.56 -34.60
C ILE A 18 0.73 -13.07 -34.39
N LEU A 19 1.58 -12.48 -35.24
CA LEU A 19 1.92 -11.06 -35.14
C LEU A 19 0.68 -10.15 -35.30
N GLN A 20 -0.26 -10.50 -36.18
CA GLN A 20 -1.52 -9.77 -36.33
C GLN A 20 -2.40 -9.90 -35.08
N GLY A 21 -2.50 -11.10 -34.50
CA GLY A 21 -3.20 -11.33 -33.23
C GLY A 21 -2.62 -10.49 -32.10
N MET A 22 -1.30 -10.58 -31.88
CA MET A 22 -0.62 -9.82 -30.82
C MET A 22 -0.78 -8.30 -30.97
N LYS A 23 -0.85 -7.79 -32.21
CA LYS A 23 -1.15 -6.37 -32.46
C LYS A 23 -2.58 -5.99 -32.09
N ALA A 24 -3.53 -6.90 -32.29
CA ALA A 24 -4.95 -6.69 -31.99
C ALA A 24 -5.28 -6.90 -30.50
N ASP A 25 -4.42 -7.59 -29.74
CA ASP A 25 -4.66 -7.90 -28.31
C ASP A 25 -4.79 -6.65 -27.44
N LEU A 26 -4.16 -5.51 -27.80
CA LEU A 26 -4.35 -4.27 -27.07
C LEU A 26 -5.83 -3.87 -27.01
N ASP A 27 -6.52 -3.90 -28.15
CA ASP A 27 -7.91 -3.47 -28.24
C ASP A 27 -8.87 -4.59 -27.82
N ASN A 28 -8.65 -5.80 -28.31
CA ASN A 28 -9.59 -6.90 -28.13
C ASN A 28 -9.47 -7.60 -26.77
N PHE A 29 -8.28 -7.60 -26.16
CA PHE A 29 -8.04 -8.27 -24.88
C PHE A 29 -7.80 -7.24 -23.77
N CYS A 30 -6.77 -6.40 -23.89
CA CYS A 30 -6.35 -5.52 -22.80
C CYS A 30 -7.41 -4.47 -22.47
N LYS A 31 -7.83 -3.64 -23.44
CA LYS A 31 -8.82 -2.58 -23.21
C LYS A 31 -10.19 -3.15 -22.82
N HIS A 32 -10.68 -4.13 -23.57
CA HIS A 32 -11.96 -4.78 -23.27
C HIS A 32 -12.03 -5.32 -21.83
N ASN A 33 -11.03 -6.10 -21.40
CA ASN A 33 -11.02 -6.64 -20.05
C ASN A 33 -10.73 -5.55 -19.00
N ALA A 34 -9.86 -4.59 -19.28
CA ALA A 34 -9.57 -3.49 -18.36
C ALA A 34 -10.83 -2.66 -18.06
N GLU A 35 -11.68 -2.39 -19.04
CA GLU A 35 -12.95 -1.68 -18.83
C GLU A 35 -13.89 -2.47 -17.91
N ILE A 36 -14.03 -3.78 -18.13
CA ILE A 36 -14.83 -4.67 -17.29
C ILE A 36 -14.29 -4.68 -15.85
N TYR A 37 -13.00 -4.95 -15.67
CA TYR A 37 -12.39 -5.00 -14.34
C TYR A 37 -12.49 -3.65 -13.63
N ASN A 38 -12.17 -2.56 -14.31
CA ASN A 38 -12.25 -1.21 -13.76
C ASN A 38 -13.68 -0.90 -13.29
N SER A 39 -14.72 -1.29 -14.06
CA SER A 39 -16.11 -1.10 -13.64
C SER A 39 -16.47 -1.83 -12.34
N CYS A 40 -15.81 -2.95 -12.05
CA CYS A 40 -16.04 -3.76 -10.85
C CYS A 40 -15.29 -3.25 -9.61
N ILE A 41 -14.13 -2.59 -9.79
CA ILE A 41 -13.21 -2.26 -8.69
C ILE A 41 -13.09 -0.76 -8.40
N ARG A 42 -13.35 0.12 -9.38
CA ARG A 42 -13.04 1.57 -9.27
C ARG A 42 -13.68 2.24 -8.06
N ASP A 43 -14.92 1.87 -7.77
CA ASP A 43 -15.73 2.52 -6.73
C ASP A 43 -15.76 1.68 -5.43
N LYS A 44 -14.92 0.64 -5.33
CA LYS A 44 -14.77 -0.17 -4.11
C LYS A 44 -13.86 0.54 -3.14
N THR A 45 -14.31 0.66 -1.90
CA THR A 45 -13.56 1.25 -0.80
C THR A 45 -13.92 0.54 0.48
N GLU A 46 -12.91 0.23 1.30
CA GLU A 46 -13.11 -0.32 2.64
C GLU A 46 -12.34 0.52 3.65
N LYS A 47 -12.99 0.83 4.78
CA LYS A 47 -12.43 1.69 5.81
C LYS A 47 -11.40 0.93 6.64
N PRO A 48 -10.31 1.58 7.06
CA PRO A 48 -9.29 0.93 7.88
C PRO A 48 -9.80 0.57 9.27
N LYS A 49 -9.31 -0.55 9.77
CA LYS A 49 -9.44 -0.94 11.19
C LYS A 49 -8.22 -0.42 11.94
N ILE A 50 -8.43 0.52 12.86
CA ILE A 50 -7.34 1.17 13.58
C ILE A 50 -7.04 0.45 14.89
N LYS A 51 -5.76 0.17 15.14
CA LYS A 51 -5.24 -0.30 16.42
C LYS A 51 -4.14 0.64 16.92
N LEU A 52 -4.37 1.24 18.09
CA LEU A 52 -3.39 2.05 18.79
C LEU A 52 -2.80 1.24 19.96
N ARG A 53 -1.48 1.10 20.00
CA ARG A 53 -0.76 0.41 21.09
C ARG A 53 0.37 1.26 21.64
N SER A 54 0.62 1.17 22.94
CA SER A 54 1.82 1.73 23.58
C SER A 54 2.85 0.62 23.73
N VAL A 55 4.09 0.90 23.33
CA VAL A 55 5.23 -0.01 23.43
C VAL A 55 6.29 0.68 24.28
N LYS A 56 6.66 0.03 25.40
CA LYS A 56 7.84 0.42 26.17
C LYS A 56 9.05 -0.28 25.59
N GLN A 57 10.04 0.47 25.11
CA GLN A 57 11.31 -0.14 24.69
C GLN A 57 12.03 -0.75 25.91
N ALA A 58 12.61 -1.93 25.73
CA ALA A 58 13.33 -2.64 26.79
C ALA A 58 14.52 -1.79 27.28
N GLY A 59 14.70 -1.67 28.59
CA GLY A 59 15.89 -1.04 29.20
C GLY A 59 15.73 0.39 29.75
N GLY A 60 14.53 0.97 29.74
CA GLY A 60 14.19 2.19 30.49
C GLY A 60 14.87 3.50 30.07
N LYS A 61 15.85 3.44 29.16
CA LYS A 61 16.59 4.61 28.64
C LYS A 61 15.98 5.21 27.37
N HIS A 62 15.10 4.49 26.68
CA HIS A 62 14.52 4.94 25.42
C HIS A 62 13.12 5.55 25.60
N PRO A 63 12.72 6.52 24.76
CA PRO A 63 11.39 7.09 24.76
C PRO A 63 10.29 6.03 24.64
N ALA A 64 9.10 6.31 25.18
CA ALA A 64 7.93 5.47 24.94
C ALA A 64 7.49 5.65 23.49
N VAL A 65 6.95 4.59 22.87
CA VAL A 65 6.48 4.65 21.48
C VAL A 65 4.99 4.34 21.42
N LEU A 66 4.22 5.19 20.75
CA LEU A 66 2.87 4.84 20.31
C LEU A 66 2.94 4.30 18.89
N VAL A 67 2.25 3.19 18.65
CA VAL A 67 2.12 2.60 17.32
C VAL A 67 0.66 2.61 16.92
N CYS A 68 0.35 3.34 15.86
CA CYS A 68 -0.95 3.35 15.21
C CYS A 68 -0.86 2.47 13.96
N SER A 69 -1.70 1.45 13.88
CA SER A 69 -1.77 0.55 12.73
C SER A 69 -3.15 0.63 12.10
N ALA A 70 -3.18 0.88 10.79
CA ALA A 70 -4.37 0.76 9.97
C ALA A 70 -4.29 -0.56 9.19
N TYR A 71 -5.33 -1.39 9.28
CA TYR A 71 -5.44 -2.68 8.61
C TYR A 71 -6.70 -2.74 7.73
N ASP A 72 -6.73 -3.72 6.83
CA ASP A 72 -7.91 -4.16 6.08
C ASP A 72 -8.58 -3.02 5.28
N PHE A 73 -7.80 -2.07 4.75
CA PHE A 73 -8.33 -0.96 3.96
C PHE A 73 -8.05 -1.13 2.47
N TYR A 74 -8.90 -0.48 1.66
CA TYR A 74 -8.76 -0.41 0.21
C TYR A 74 -9.35 0.92 -0.29
N PRO A 75 -8.75 1.60 -1.28
CA PRO A 75 -7.49 1.27 -1.97
C PRO A 75 -6.24 1.60 -1.15
N GLU A 76 -5.05 1.36 -1.71
CA GLU A 76 -3.74 1.56 -1.07
C GLU A 76 -3.51 2.97 -0.50
N ARG A 77 -4.05 4.02 -1.13
CA ARG A 77 -3.74 5.40 -0.74
C ARG A 77 -4.46 5.79 0.55
N ILE A 78 -3.69 6.08 1.59
CA ILE A 78 -4.18 6.53 2.90
C ILE A 78 -3.30 7.64 3.45
N LYS A 79 -3.82 8.47 4.37
CA LYS A 79 -3.03 9.49 5.06
C LYS A 79 -3.18 9.29 6.56
N MET A 80 -2.06 9.08 7.25
CA MET A 80 -2.03 9.02 8.71
C MET A 80 -1.32 10.25 9.28
N SER A 81 -1.85 10.82 10.34
CA SER A 81 -1.20 11.89 11.10
C SER A 81 -1.39 11.73 12.60
N TRP A 82 -0.58 12.44 13.37
CA TRP A 82 -0.66 12.46 14.82
C TRP A 82 -1.07 13.83 15.31
N THR A 83 -1.88 13.87 16.36
CA THR A 83 -2.15 15.08 17.11
C THR A 83 -1.80 14.91 18.58
N ARG A 84 -1.25 15.96 19.20
CA ARG A 84 -1.05 16.09 20.64
C ARG A 84 -1.81 17.31 21.12
N ASP A 85 -2.74 17.10 22.02
CA ASP A 85 -3.65 18.13 22.56
C ASP A 85 -4.34 18.95 21.45
N GLY A 86 -4.73 18.26 20.37
CA GLY A 86 -5.42 18.84 19.20
C GLY A 86 -4.52 19.53 18.18
N LYS A 87 -3.19 19.56 18.38
CA LYS A 87 -2.24 20.12 17.41
C LYS A 87 -1.49 19.02 16.67
N GLU A 88 -1.32 19.17 15.37
CA GLU A 88 -0.57 18.21 14.54
C GLU A 88 0.89 18.11 15.01
N VAL A 89 1.41 16.88 15.03
CA VAL A 89 2.79 16.55 15.39
C VAL A 89 3.42 15.78 14.24
N THR A 90 4.55 16.29 13.76
CA THR A 90 5.36 15.66 12.70
C THR A 90 6.76 15.28 13.17
N THR A 91 7.22 15.84 14.29
CA THR A 91 8.50 15.50 14.92
C THR A 91 8.39 14.13 15.59
N ASP A 92 9.45 13.33 15.49
CA ASP A 92 9.55 11.99 16.08
C ASP A 92 8.47 11.00 15.58
N VAL A 93 7.88 11.30 14.43
CA VAL A 93 6.94 10.44 13.70
C VAL A 93 7.68 9.69 12.61
N THR A 94 7.49 8.37 12.54
CA THR A 94 7.94 7.53 11.42
C THR A 94 6.80 6.65 10.94
N SER A 95 6.77 6.32 9.66
CA SER A 95 5.73 5.45 9.09
C SER A 95 6.36 4.42 8.16
N THR A 96 5.78 3.23 8.11
CA THR A 96 6.08 2.26 7.05
C THR A 96 5.46 2.71 5.73
N GLU A 97 5.93 2.14 4.63
CA GLU A 97 5.18 2.17 3.37
C GLU A 97 3.91 1.31 3.51
N GLU A 98 2.93 1.57 2.66
CA GLU A 98 1.74 0.75 2.53
C GLU A 98 2.11 -0.66 2.05
N GLN A 99 1.62 -1.67 2.76
CA GLN A 99 1.90 -3.07 2.46
C GLN A 99 0.63 -3.78 2.05
N ALA A 100 0.66 -4.49 0.92
CA ALA A 100 -0.43 -5.34 0.47
C ALA A 100 -0.48 -6.65 1.28
N ASP A 101 -1.68 -7.05 1.69
CA ASP A 101 -1.91 -8.27 2.48
C ASP A 101 -2.06 -9.53 1.60
N GLY A 102 -2.21 -9.35 0.29
CA GLY A 102 -2.36 -10.42 -0.70
C GLY A 102 -3.81 -10.82 -0.98
N ASP A 103 -4.78 -10.16 -0.36
CA ASP A 103 -6.22 -10.40 -0.49
C ASP A 103 -7.00 -9.13 -0.90
N TRP A 104 -6.32 -8.22 -1.62
CA TRP A 104 -6.77 -6.87 -2.02
C TRP A 104 -6.75 -5.81 -0.92
N TYR A 105 -6.50 -6.16 0.34
CA TYR A 105 -6.36 -5.17 1.39
C TYR A 105 -4.92 -4.74 1.64
N TYR A 106 -4.80 -3.63 2.36
CA TYR A 106 -3.54 -3.00 2.70
C TYR A 106 -3.45 -2.73 4.20
N GLN A 107 -2.21 -2.59 4.67
CA GLN A 107 -1.87 -2.15 6.01
C GLN A 107 -0.75 -1.10 6.00
N ILE A 108 -0.74 -0.23 7.01
CA ILE A 108 0.32 0.75 7.25
C ILE A 108 0.48 0.99 8.77
N HIS A 109 1.69 1.27 9.21
CA HIS A 109 2.01 1.51 10.61
C HIS A 109 2.75 2.84 10.79
N SER A 110 2.20 3.70 11.64
CA SER A 110 2.85 4.94 12.08
C SER A 110 3.27 4.85 13.55
N HIS A 111 4.44 5.38 13.85
CA HIS A 111 5.10 5.32 15.14
C HIS A 111 5.39 6.76 15.60
N LEU A 112 5.08 7.05 16.86
CA LEU A 112 5.40 8.32 17.51
C LEU A 112 6.22 8.04 18.76
N GLU A 113 7.48 8.48 18.75
CA GLU A 113 8.27 8.52 19.97
C GLU A 113 7.85 9.71 20.84
N TYR A 114 7.68 9.47 22.14
CA TYR A 114 7.25 10.52 23.06
C TYR A 114 7.72 10.29 24.50
N THR A 115 7.71 11.39 25.26
CA THR A 115 7.88 11.39 26.70
C THR A 115 6.53 11.66 27.34
N PRO A 116 5.92 10.66 28.03
CA PRO A 116 4.59 10.78 28.60
C PRO A 116 4.45 11.97 29.56
N ARG A 117 3.38 12.76 29.38
CA ARG A 117 2.98 13.87 30.25
C ARG A 117 1.62 13.56 30.88
N SER A 118 1.49 13.85 32.16
CA SER A 118 0.22 13.64 32.86
C SER A 118 -0.90 14.46 32.21
N GLY A 119 -1.97 13.78 31.78
CA GLY A 119 -3.16 14.42 31.21
C GLY A 119 -3.10 14.78 29.72
N GLU A 120 -2.00 14.49 29.01
CA GLU A 120 -1.93 14.76 27.56
C GLU A 120 -2.86 13.86 26.75
N LYS A 121 -3.38 14.37 25.64
CA LYS A 121 -4.20 13.60 24.69
C LYS A 121 -3.47 13.46 23.37
N ILE A 122 -3.02 12.25 23.07
CA ILE A 122 -2.41 11.93 21.79
C ILE A 122 -3.41 11.10 20.97
N SER A 123 -3.64 11.51 19.72
CA SER A 123 -4.53 10.80 18.78
C SER A 123 -3.81 10.52 17.48
N CYS A 124 -4.08 9.35 16.90
CA CYS A 124 -3.78 9.02 15.52
C CYS A 124 -5.01 9.31 14.68
N VAL A 125 -4.84 10.04 13.58
CA VAL A 125 -5.89 10.44 12.64
C VAL A 125 -5.61 9.74 11.32
N VAL A 126 -6.64 9.13 10.74
CA VAL A 126 -6.60 8.37 9.49
C VAL A 126 -7.76 8.77 8.62
#